data_AF-A0A7J0C5J7-F1
#
_entry.id   AF-A0A7J0C5J7-F1
#
_cell.length_a   1.000
_cell.length_b   1.000
_cell.length_c   1.000
_cell.angle_alpha   90.00
_cell.angle_beta   90.00
_cell.angle_gamma   90.00
#
_symmetry.space_group_name_H-M   'P 1'
#
loop_
_entity.id
_entity.type
_entity.pdbx_description
1 polymer ?
#
loop_
_entity_poly.entity_id
_entity_poly.type
_entity_poly.pdbx_seq_one_letter_code
_entity_poly.pdbx_strand_id
1 'polypeptide(L)'
;MADHCLHVAGAAPGRFLTRALGLPQPAPLRRGSLETPAPAGPLPYLAAGPSAHAEGLGALLRATGTAVTDRAGRPVGIVVDATAVTTAAGLGEVHAALHPVVRSLAPGGRGLGVCGQSLLGA
;
A
#
# COMPACT_ATOMS: atom_id res chain seq x y z
N MET A 1 -2.67 16.67 -30.10
CA MET A 1 -1.74 16.23 -29.03
C MET A 1 -1.93 14.76 -28.62
N ALA A 2 -3.04 14.09 -28.96
CA ALA A 2 -3.20 12.65 -28.70
C ALA A 2 -2.25 11.76 -29.55
N ASP A 3 -1.84 12.26 -30.70
CA ASP A 3 -1.10 11.51 -31.73
C ASP A 3 0.30 11.11 -31.26
N HIS A 4 0.96 11.97 -30.46
CA HIS A 4 2.28 11.67 -29.89
C HIS A 4 2.20 10.56 -28.83
N CYS A 5 1.20 10.59 -27.96
CA CYS A 5 1.01 9.55 -26.95
C CYS A 5 0.70 8.18 -27.57
N LEU A 6 -0.13 8.16 -28.62
CA LEU A 6 -0.44 6.93 -29.36
C LEU A 6 0.77 6.40 -30.14
N HIS A 7 1.56 7.30 -30.74
CA HIS A 7 2.81 6.94 -31.40
C HIS A 7 3.82 6.33 -30.43
N VAL A 8 4.01 6.95 -29.26
CA VAL A 8 4.90 6.45 -28.20
C VAL A 8 4.39 5.11 -27.65
N ALA A 9 3.09 4.97 -27.36
CA ALA A 9 2.49 3.72 -26.90
C ALA A 9 2.58 2.59 -27.94
N GLY A 10 2.55 2.94 -29.23
CA GLY A 10 2.66 2.00 -30.35
C GLY A 10 4.08 1.54 -30.68
N ALA A 11 5.11 2.31 -30.28
CA ALA A 11 6.52 1.96 -30.46
C ALA A 11 6.94 0.79 -29.55
N ALA A 12 8.02 0.08 -29.89
CA ALA A 12 8.49 -1.08 -29.13
C ALA A 12 8.64 -0.86 -27.61
N PRO A 13 9.29 0.22 -27.12
CA PRO A 13 9.34 0.49 -25.68
C PRO A 13 7.97 0.82 -25.08
N GLY A 14 7.10 1.52 -25.82
CA GLY A 14 5.74 1.81 -25.37
C GLY A 14 4.86 0.56 -25.27
N ARG A 15 4.97 -0.37 -26.22
CA ARG A 15 4.27 -1.67 -26.18
C ARG A 15 4.75 -2.52 -25.03
N PHE A 16 6.05 -2.50 -24.73
CA PHE A 16 6.59 -3.19 -23.56
C PHE A 16 5.95 -2.68 -22.26
N LEU A 17 5.91 -1.35 -22.07
CA LEU A 17 5.31 -0.74 -20.88
C LEU A 17 3.79 -0.95 -20.81
N THR A 18 3.07 -0.72 -21.91
CA THR A 18 1.61 -0.79 -21.93
C THR A 18 1.06 -2.21 -21.79
N ARG A 19 1.85 -3.25 -22.12
CA ARG A 19 1.50 -4.65 -21.80
C ARG A 19 1.46 -4.94 -20.30
N ALA A 20 2.37 -4.33 -19.53
CA ALA A 20 2.46 -4.57 -18.09
C ALA A 20 1.57 -3.62 -17.28
N LEU A 21 1.47 -2.36 -17.72
CA LEU A 21 0.85 -1.27 -16.95
C LEU A 21 -0.49 -0.77 -17.51
N GLY A 22 -0.87 -1.22 -18.70
CA GLY A 22 -2.01 -0.66 -19.46
C GLY A 22 -1.67 0.68 -20.13
N LEU A 23 -2.68 1.33 -20.71
CA LEU A 23 -2.49 2.65 -21.32
C LEU A 23 -2.31 3.73 -20.25
N PRO A 24 -1.47 4.76 -20.50
CA PRO A 24 -1.23 5.83 -19.53
C PRO A 24 -2.52 6.60 -19.19
N GLN A 25 -3.01 6.43 -17.97
CA GLN A 25 -4.09 7.22 -17.37
C GLN A 25 -3.62 7.78 -16.02
N PRO A 26 -2.78 8.84 -16.02
CA PRO A 26 -2.16 9.34 -14.79
C PRO A 26 -3.22 9.96 -13.87
N ALA A 27 -3.32 9.45 -12.64
CA ALA A 27 -4.14 10.07 -11.61
C ALA A 27 -3.42 11.30 -11.03
N PRO A 28 -4.11 12.42 -10.77
CA PRO A 28 -3.53 13.56 -10.09
C PRO A 28 -3.09 13.15 -8.67
N LEU A 29 -1.79 13.25 -8.40
CA LEU A 29 -1.22 12.86 -7.11
C LEU A 29 -1.40 13.99 -6.09
N ARG A 30 -1.95 13.66 -4.92
CA ARG A 30 -2.01 14.59 -3.79
C ARG A 30 -0.58 14.85 -3.28
N ARG A 31 -0.20 16.12 -3.19
CA ARG A 31 1.07 16.56 -2.61
C ARG A 31 0.81 17.25 -1.27
N GLY A 32 1.62 16.91 -0.28
CA GLY A 32 1.55 17.57 1.02
C GLY A 32 2.11 18.99 0.92
N SER A 33 1.44 19.95 1.55
CA SER A 33 1.92 21.31 1.81
C SER A 33 1.54 21.68 3.24
N LEU A 34 2.03 22.81 3.75
CA LEU A 34 1.59 23.33 5.05
C LEU A 34 0.06 23.56 5.09
N GLU A 35 -0.49 24.05 3.98
CA GLU A 35 -1.94 24.30 3.79
C GLU A 35 -2.74 23.02 3.51
N THR A 36 -2.09 21.95 3.06
CA THR A 36 -2.71 20.66 2.77
C THR A 36 -1.87 19.54 3.36
N PRO A 37 -1.99 19.29 4.69
CA PRO A 37 -1.25 18.24 5.36
C PRO A 37 -1.51 16.86 4.78
N ALA A 38 -0.70 15.89 5.20
CA ALA A 38 -0.88 14.48 4.82
C ALA A 38 -2.35 14.04 5.04
N PRO A 39 -2.88 13.17 4.15
CA PRO A 39 -4.27 12.78 4.23
C PRO A 39 -4.58 12.10 5.57
N ALA A 40 -5.40 12.77 6.39
CA ALA A 40 -6.02 12.18 7.57
C ALA A 40 -7.21 11.34 7.13
N GLY A 41 -7.19 10.06 7.45
CA GLY A 41 -8.23 9.12 7.07
C GLY A 41 -8.02 7.74 7.68
N PRO A 42 -8.98 6.83 7.50
CA PRO A 42 -8.91 5.52 8.13
C PRO A 42 -7.76 4.69 7.54
N LEU A 43 -6.92 4.16 8.44
CA LEU A 43 -5.83 3.22 8.16
C LEU A 43 -6.13 1.85 8.80
N PRO A 44 -6.65 0.88 8.05
CA PRO A 44 -6.71 -0.51 8.47
C PRO A 44 -5.32 -1.04 8.84
N TYR A 45 -5.23 -1.63 10.02
CA TYR A 45 -4.08 -2.41 10.47
C TYR A 45 -4.38 -3.91 10.31
N LEU A 46 -3.53 -4.61 9.58
CA LEU A 46 -3.69 -6.02 9.23
C LEU A 46 -2.49 -6.80 9.74
N ALA A 47 -2.70 -7.82 10.56
CA ALA A 47 -1.62 -8.71 11.00
C ALA A 47 -1.71 -10.05 10.27
N ALA A 48 -0.59 -10.49 9.70
CA ALA A 48 -0.38 -11.84 9.22
C ALA A 48 0.26 -12.65 10.36
N GLY A 49 -0.58 -13.32 11.14
CA GLY A 49 -0.19 -14.04 12.35
C GLY A 49 -0.17 -13.15 13.60
N PRO A 50 0.34 -13.67 14.74
CA PRO A 50 0.46 -12.93 15.99
C PRO A 50 1.36 -11.70 15.83
N SER A 51 0.89 -10.54 16.27
CA SER A 51 1.67 -9.31 16.26
C SER A 51 2.07 -8.89 17.67
N ALA A 52 3.37 -8.66 17.87
CA ALA A 52 3.90 -7.97 19.05
C ALA A 52 3.93 -6.44 18.89
N HIS A 53 3.65 -5.94 17.67
CA HIS A 53 3.83 -4.53 17.31
C HIS A 53 2.52 -3.76 17.14
N ALA A 54 1.36 -4.44 17.22
CA ALA A 54 0.05 -3.82 17.02
C ALA A 54 -0.19 -2.61 17.94
N GLU A 55 0.15 -2.72 19.23
CA GLU A 55 -0.05 -1.63 20.19
C GLU A 55 0.92 -0.46 19.93
N GLY A 56 2.21 -0.76 19.74
CA GLY A 56 3.24 0.25 19.47
C GLY A 56 3.03 1.00 18.15
N LEU A 57 2.72 0.28 17.07
CA LEU A 57 2.37 0.87 15.78
C LEU A 57 1.08 1.67 15.88
N GLY A 58 0.08 1.17 16.62
CA GLY A 58 -1.14 1.91 16.90
C GLY A 58 -0.87 3.25 17.61
N ALA A 59 0.00 3.25 18.62
CA ALA A 59 0.39 4.48 19.33
C ALA A 59 1.13 5.47 18.42
N LEU A 60 2.10 5.00 17.62
CA LEU A 60 2.85 5.83 16.68
C LEU A 60 1.94 6.45 15.60
N LEU A 61 1.02 5.67 15.03
CA LEU A 61 0.09 6.15 14.00
C LEU A 61 -0.93 7.15 14.55
N ARG A 62 -1.39 6.98 15.81
CA ARG A 62 -2.23 7.98 16.46
C ARG A 62 -1.46 9.27 16.73
N ALA A 63 -0.18 9.19 17.11
CA ALA A 63 0.67 10.35 17.32
C ALA A 63 0.89 11.18 16.03
N THR A 64 0.80 10.55 14.85
CA THR A 64 0.84 11.27 13.56
C THR A 64 -0.52 11.80 13.11
N GLY A 65 -1.55 11.73 13.98
CA GLY A 65 -2.91 12.19 13.67
C GLY A 65 -3.69 11.23 12.78
N THR A 66 -3.28 9.95 12.68
CA THR A 66 -3.93 8.98 11.83
C THR A 66 -4.79 7.99 12.62
N ALA A 67 -6.06 7.84 12.20
CA ALA A 67 -6.98 6.91 12.82
C ALA A 67 -6.72 5.47 12.36
N VAL A 68 -6.21 4.65 13.27
CA VAL A 68 -6.07 3.21 13.04
C VAL A 68 -7.42 2.53 13.27
N THR A 69 -7.85 1.75 12.30
CA THR A 69 -9.10 0.99 12.34
C THR A 69 -8.84 -0.47 11.98
N ASP A 70 -9.80 -1.34 12.26
CA ASP A 70 -9.82 -2.73 11.82
C ASP A 70 -10.35 -2.86 10.38
N ARG A 71 -11.29 -2.00 9.98
CA ARG A 71 -11.87 -1.97 8.62
C ARG A 71 -12.21 -0.58 8.15
N ALA A 72 -12.02 -0.35 6.86
CA ALA A 72 -12.39 0.89 6.19
C ALA A 72 -12.98 0.60 4.82
N GLY A 73 -14.06 1.31 4.46
CA GLY A 73 -14.67 1.19 3.13
C GLY A 73 -13.81 1.78 2.01
N ARG A 74 -13.11 2.90 2.27
CA ARG A 74 -12.12 3.51 1.37
C ARG A 74 -10.90 4.01 2.15
N PRO A 75 -9.98 3.11 2.55
CA PRO A 75 -8.82 3.50 3.33
C PRO A 75 -7.88 4.43 2.57
N VAL A 76 -7.28 5.38 3.29
CA VAL A 76 -6.20 6.23 2.75
C VAL A 76 -4.85 5.50 2.72
N GLY A 77 -4.80 4.33 3.35
CA GLY A 77 -3.67 3.42 3.30
C GLY A 77 -3.91 2.15 4.12
N ILE A 78 -3.00 1.19 4.01
CA ILE A 78 -3.06 -0.09 4.72
C ILE A 78 -1.72 -0.31 5.39
N VAL A 79 -1.75 -0.73 6.65
CA VAL A 79 -0.56 -1.20 7.39
C VAL A 79 -0.65 -2.70 7.52
N VAL A 80 0.32 -3.42 6.98
CA VAL A 80 0.43 -4.88 7.12
C VAL A 80 1.60 -5.20 8.03
N ASP A 81 1.31 -5.89 9.13
CA ASP A 81 2.31 -6.49 9.99
C ASP A 81 2.52 -7.95 9.57
N ALA A 82 3.68 -8.23 9.00
CA ALA A 82 4.11 -9.56 8.58
C ALA A 82 5.29 -10.05 9.44
N THR A 83 5.49 -9.53 10.65
CA THR A 83 6.66 -9.89 11.47
C THR A 83 6.67 -11.34 11.93
N ALA A 84 5.50 -11.98 12.01
CA ALA A 84 5.39 -13.41 12.32
C ALA A 84 5.66 -14.32 11.10
N VAL A 85 5.74 -13.76 9.90
CA VAL A 85 5.93 -14.53 8.66
C VAL A 85 7.42 -14.80 8.45
N THR A 86 7.85 -16.01 8.73
CA THR A 86 9.25 -16.45 8.63
C THR A 86 9.51 -17.46 7.51
N THR A 87 8.46 -17.86 6.78
CA THR A 87 8.56 -18.87 5.71
C THR A 87 7.83 -18.42 4.46
N ALA A 88 8.21 -18.99 3.31
CA ALA A 88 7.51 -18.76 2.04
C ALA A 88 6.04 -19.21 2.09
N ALA A 89 5.73 -20.29 2.81
CA ALA A 89 4.36 -20.74 3.01
C ALA A 89 3.51 -19.70 3.77
N GLY A 90 4.11 -19.00 4.75
CA GLY A 90 3.44 -17.95 5.53
C GLY A 90 3.03 -16.71 4.71
N LEU A 91 3.53 -16.54 3.47
CA LEU A 91 3.06 -15.48 2.57
C LEU A 91 1.57 -15.63 2.22
N GLY A 92 1.00 -16.83 2.35
CA GLY A 92 -0.42 -17.06 2.21
C GLY A 92 -1.26 -16.24 3.22
N GLU A 93 -0.77 -16.04 4.44
CA GLU A 93 -1.45 -15.25 5.47
C GLU A 93 -1.43 -13.76 5.13
N VAL A 94 -0.30 -13.26 4.61
CA VAL A 94 -0.20 -11.88 4.10
C VAL A 94 -1.20 -11.66 2.96
N HIS A 95 -1.26 -12.60 2.01
CA HIS A 95 -2.23 -12.53 0.92
C HIS A 95 -3.66 -12.56 1.44
N ALA A 96 -4.00 -13.46 2.37
CA ALA A 96 -5.32 -13.57 2.95
C ALA A 96 -5.76 -12.28 3.67
N ALA A 97 -4.84 -11.63 4.37
CA ALA A 97 -5.09 -10.36 5.04
C ALA A 97 -5.27 -9.19 4.04
N LEU A 98 -4.42 -9.12 3.01
CA LEU A 98 -4.37 -7.98 2.08
C LEU A 98 -5.42 -8.04 0.96
N HIS A 99 -5.71 -9.23 0.44
CA HIS A 99 -6.56 -9.45 -0.74
C HIS A 99 -7.95 -8.79 -0.62
N PRO A 100 -8.66 -8.84 0.53
CA PRO A 100 -9.99 -8.23 0.67
C PRO A 100 -10.01 -6.70 0.58
N VAL A 101 -8.91 -6.03 0.96
CA VAL A 101 -8.89 -4.56 1.13
C VAL A 101 -8.09 -3.82 0.05
N VAL A 102 -7.22 -4.51 -0.70
CA VAL A 102 -6.32 -3.85 -1.65
C VAL A 102 -7.08 -3.06 -2.73
N ARG A 103 -8.26 -3.54 -3.13
CA ARG A 103 -9.11 -2.87 -4.13
C ARG A 103 -9.97 -1.74 -3.57
N SER A 104 -10.06 -1.59 -2.25
CA SER A 104 -10.86 -0.54 -1.62
C SER A 104 -10.06 0.74 -1.37
N LEU A 105 -8.73 0.71 -1.51
CA LEU A 105 -7.85 1.86 -1.34
C LEU A 105 -8.37 3.10 -2.10
N ALA A 106 -8.34 4.24 -1.42
CA ALA A 106 -8.61 5.52 -2.05
C ALA A 106 -7.53 5.84 -3.10
N PRO A 107 -7.85 6.62 -4.16
CA PRO A 107 -6.86 7.10 -5.11
C PRO A 107 -5.70 7.81 -4.40
N GLY A 108 -4.46 7.44 -4.74
CA GLY A 108 -3.25 7.96 -4.07
C GLY A 108 -3.03 7.41 -2.66
N GLY A 109 -3.75 6.35 -2.27
CA GLY A 109 -3.55 5.66 -1.01
C GLY A 109 -2.19 4.99 -0.90
N ARG A 110 -1.77 4.71 0.34
CA ARG A 110 -0.41 4.20 0.66
C ARG A 110 -0.46 2.79 1.24
N GLY A 111 0.44 1.91 0.81
CA GLY A 111 0.68 0.63 1.50
C GLY A 111 1.98 0.69 2.28
N LEU A 112 1.96 0.29 3.55
CA LEU A 112 3.16 0.10 4.37
C LEU A 112 3.18 -1.32 4.92
N GLY A 113 4.26 -2.05 4.67
CA GLY A 113 4.52 -3.34 5.31
C GLY A 113 5.56 -3.19 6.41
N VAL A 114 5.33 -3.84 7.54
CA VAL A 114 6.34 -4.07 8.59
C VAL A 114 6.74 -5.52 8.52
N CYS A 115 8.01 -5.77 8.22
CA CYS A 115 8.58 -7.11 8.19
C CYS A 115 9.59 -7.24 9.32
N GLY A 116 9.57 -8.39 9.99
CA GLY A 116 10.62 -8.73 10.93
C GLY A 116 11.94 -8.85 10.17
N GLN A 117 12.99 -8.27 10.73
CA GLN A 117 14.35 -8.53 10.28
C GLN A 117 14.72 -9.96 10.70
N SER A 118 14.45 -10.93 9.83
CA SER A 118 15.14 -12.22 9.91
C SER A 118 16.63 -11.92 9.76
N LEU A 119 17.34 -11.92 10.87
CA LEU A 119 18.79 -12.11 10.89
C LEU A 119 19.03 -13.44 10.17
N LEU A 120 19.34 -13.36 8.88
CA LEU A 120 19.81 -14.48 8.10
C LEU A 120 21.17 -14.86 8.69
N GLY A 121 21.17 -15.85 9.57
CA GLY A 121 22.32 -16.28 10.35
C GLY A 121 22.07 -17.62 11.01
N ALA A 122 21.96 -18.67 10.20
CA ALA A 122 22.37 -20.05 10.50
C ALA A 122 22.37 -20.85 9.20
#